data_AF-U5QBU5-F1
#
_entry.id   AF-U5QBU5-F1
#
_cell.length_a   1.000
_cell.length_b   1.000
_cell.length_c   1.000
_cell.angle_alpha   90.00
_cell.angle_beta   90.00
_cell.angle_gamma   90.00
#
_symmetry.space_group_name_H-M   'P 1'
#
loop_
_entity.id
_entity.type
_entity.pdbx_description
1 polymer ?
#
loop_
_entity_poly.entity_id
_entity_poly.type
_entity_poly.pdbx_seq_one_letter_code
_entity_poly.pdbx_strand_id
1 'polypeptide(L)'
;MQEIVQELERLRNQQTAIAPGSMAGLLTYKVTCSDSCETVILRFKEILSLIDEKALDKDWPSDDDWHNILPDWFTAAFEPEKTEEEKLAYLQMLDSMSYAEKLELASNKQRWSLSNWICWFESGEREWYYWSLDSTGTHEYVVRLLVEGYPVALDAFFKLLEATGADHFEEL
;
A
#
# COMPACT_ATOMS: atom_id res chain seq x y z
N MET A 1 -2.21 11.57 11.45
CA MET A 1 -0.92 12.31 11.58
C MET A 1 0.05 11.71 12.59
N GLN A 2 -0.32 11.49 13.87
CA GLN A 2 0.63 10.94 14.85
C GLN A 2 1.20 9.58 14.44
N GLU A 3 0.37 8.68 13.91
CA GLU A 3 0.82 7.35 13.47
C GLU A 3 1.80 7.39 12.28
N ILE A 4 1.60 8.31 11.32
CA ILE A 4 2.51 8.53 10.18
C ILE A 4 3.89 9.00 10.67
N VAL A 5 3.95 9.90 11.67
CA VAL A 5 5.22 10.32 12.27
C VAL A 5 5.95 9.13 12.89
N GLN A 6 5.23 8.32 13.66
CA GLN A 6 5.83 7.15 14.31
C GLN A 6 6.23 6.08 13.28
N GLU A 7 5.49 5.93 12.19
CA GLU A 7 5.82 5.03 11.08
C GLU A 7 7.15 5.42 10.43
N LEU A 8 7.32 6.70 10.09
CA LEU A 8 8.60 7.22 9.58
C LEU A 8 9.75 7.00 10.53
N GLU A 9 9.54 7.20 11.84
CA GLU A 9 10.57 6.91 12.84
C GLU A 9 10.94 5.42 12.84
N ARG A 10 9.96 4.51 12.72
CA ARG A 10 10.19 3.05 12.63
C ARG A 10 10.90 2.66 11.34
N LEU A 11 10.54 3.26 10.21
CA LEU A 11 11.18 3.04 8.91
C LEU A 11 12.66 3.46 8.93
N ARG A 12 12.97 4.61 9.54
CA ARG A 12 14.33 5.16 9.61
C ARG A 12 15.22 4.46 10.64
N ASN A 13 14.68 4.12 11.82
CA ASN A 13 15.50 3.70 12.96
C ASN A 13 15.67 2.18 13.12
N GLN A 14 15.09 1.36 12.22
CA GLN A 14 15.11 -0.11 12.30
C GLN A 14 14.73 -0.68 13.68
N GLN A 15 13.98 0.06 14.49
CA GLN A 15 13.61 -0.38 15.84
C GLN A 15 12.50 -1.43 15.74
N THR A 16 12.70 -2.56 16.42
CA THR A 16 11.64 -3.50 16.76
C THR A 16 10.71 -2.81 17.77
N ALA A 17 9.64 -2.22 17.28
CA ALA A 17 8.68 -1.52 18.12
C ALA A 17 8.01 -2.49 19.12
N ILE A 18 7.99 -2.11 20.40
CA ILE A 18 7.34 -2.86 21.49
C ILE A 18 5.85 -2.96 21.17
N ALA A 19 5.30 -4.18 21.14
CA ALA A 19 3.91 -4.48 20.74
C ALA A 19 2.92 -3.37 21.13
N PRO A 20 2.03 -2.95 20.21
CA PRO A 20 1.14 -1.81 20.44
C PRO A 20 0.22 -2.06 21.65
N GLY A 21 -0.24 -0.97 22.26
CA GLY A 21 -1.22 -1.04 23.36
C GLY A 21 -2.51 -1.75 22.93
N SER A 22 -3.25 -2.33 23.90
CA SER A 22 -4.28 -3.36 23.69
C SER A 22 -5.51 -3.00 22.83
N MET A 23 -5.59 -1.81 22.24
CA MET A 23 -6.73 -1.37 21.41
C MET A 23 -6.44 -1.39 19.90
N ALA A 24 -5.17 -1.47 19.48
CA ALA A 24 -4.82 -1.55 18.07
C ALA A 24 -4.60 -3.01 17.65
N GLY A 25 -5.10 -3.36 16.46
CA GLY A 25 -4.84 -4.66 15.85
C GLY A 25 -3.43 -4.69 15.27
N LEU A 26 -2.77 -5.84 15.35
CA LEU A 26 -1.52 -6.07 14.63
C LEU A 26 -1.75 -7.20 13.63
N LEU A 27 -1.72 -6.86 12.35
CA LEU A 27 -1.76 -7.84 11.27
C LEU A 27 -0.33 -8.25 10.92
N THR A 28 -0.12 -9.54 10.72
CA THR A 28 1.20 -10.10 10.43
C THR A 28 1.16 -10.86 9.12
N TYR A 29 2.04 -10.48 8.19
CA TYR A 29 2.17 -11.14 6.89
C TYR A 29 3.57 -11.72 6.74
N LYS A 30 3.65 -12.97 6.30
CA LYS A 30 4.88 -13.55 5.78
C LYS A 30 4.94 -13.24 4.29
N VAL A 31 6.07 -12.72 3.84
CA VAL A 31 6.33 -12.37 2.45
C VAL A 31 7.51 -13.18 1.95
N THR A 32 7.38 -13.70 0.73
CA THR A 32 8.40 -14.51 0.06
C THR A 32 8.86 -13.81 -1.21
N CYS A 33 10.17 -13.87 -1.47
CA CYS A 33 10.80 -13.28 -2.65
C CYS A 33 11.74 -14.30 -3.30
N SER A 34 11.52 -14.56 -4.58
CA SER A 34 12.29 -15.47 -5.42
C SER A 34 13.72 -14.96 -5.67
N ASP A 35 13.86 -13.65 -5.81
CA ASP A 35 15.15 -12.96 -5.85
C ASP A 35 15.64 -12.62 -4.42
N SER A 36 16.21 -11.42 -4.23
CA SER A 36 16.70 -10.95 -2.93
C SER A 36 15.61 -10.20 -2.17
N CYS A 37 15.13 -10.77 -1.06
CA CYS A 37 14.21 -10.05 -0.19
C CYS A 37 14.82 -8.77 0.39
N GLU A 38 16.15 -8.65 0.49
CA GLU A 38 16.81 -7.41 0.90
C GLU A 38 16.44 -6.26 -0.05
N THR A 39 16.42 -6.51 -1.36
CA THR A 39 16.05 -5.49 -2.36
C THR A 39 14.57 -5.12 -2.25
N VAL A 40 13.69 -6.12 -2.07
CA VAL A 40 12.25 -5.89 -1.89
C VAL A 40 11.99 -5.07 -0.63
N ILE A 41 12.65 -5.38 0.49
CA ILE A 41 12.55 -4.65 1.75
C ILE A 41 13.02 -3.20 1.58
N LEU A 42 14.14 -2.98 0.89
CA LEU A 42 14.66 -1.63 0.65
C LEU A 42 13.68 -0.79 -0.17
N ARG A 43 13.15 -1.36 -1.27
CA ARG A 43 12.13 -0.73 -2.12
C ARG A 43 10.85 -0.42 -1.35
N PHE A 44 10.37 -1.38 -0.56
CA PHE A 44 9.19 -1.21 0.29
C PHE A 44 9.35 -0.03 1.25
N LYS A 45 10.49 0.02 1.96
CA LYS A 45 10.77 1.10 2.91
C LYS A 45 10.98 2.45 2.22
N GLU A 46 11.62 2.47 1.05
CA GLU A 46 11.83 3.68 0.24
C GLU A 46 10.49 4.31 -0.14
N ILE A 47 9.59 3.52 -0.73
CA ILE A 47 8.29 4.01 -1.20
C ILE A 47 7.44 4.50 -0.02
N LEU A 48 7.35 3.71 1.06
CA LEU A 48 6.56 4.09 2.21
C LEU A 48 7.10 5.36 2.89
N SER A 49 8.43 5.52 2.97
CA SER A 49 9.05 6.73 3.51
C SER A 49 8.75 7.96 2.65
N LEU A 50 8.85 7.85 1.33
CA LEU A 50 8.51 8.96 0.41
C LEU A 50 7.05 9.38 0.58
N ILE A 51 6.15 8.41 0.69
CA ILE A 51 4.73 8.66 0.86
C ILE A 51 4.45 9.33 2.21
N ASP A 52 4.99 8.78 3.29
CA ASP A 52 4.77 9.32 4.63
C ASP A 52 5.35 10.72 4.77
N GLU A 53 6.52 11.00 4.16
CA GLU A 53 7.11 12.35 4.15
C GLU A 53 6.15 13.36 3.52
N LYS A 54 5.47 12.99 2.42
CA LYS A 54 4.46 13.82 1.77
C LYS A 54 3.13 13.86 2.49
N ALA A 55 2.76 12.79 3.19
CA ALA A 55 1.56 12.76 4.04
C ALA A 55 1.66 13.69 5.26
N LEU A 56 2.89 14.07 5.66
CA LEU A 56 3.14 15.06 6.70
C LEU A 56 3.22 16.50 6.18
N ASP A 57 3.40 16.68 4.87
CA ASP A 57 3.32 18.01 4.25
C ASP A 57 1.87 18.52 4.30
N LYS A 58 1.68 19.85 4.26
CA LYS A 58 0.34 20.45 4.28
C LYS A 58 -0.44 20.22 2.98
N ASP A 59 0.27 20.05 1.88
CA ASP A 59 -0.27 19.96 0.55
C ASP A 59 0.01 18.55 0.02
N TRP A 60 -1.04 17.74 -0.11
CA TRP A 60 -0.95 16.44 -0.74
C TRP A 60 -0.60 16.62 -2.23
N PRO A 61 0.44 15.92 -2.75
CA PRO A 61 0.84 16.08 -4.16
C PRO A 61 -0.29 15.70 -5.12
N SER A 62 -0.31 16.35 -6.29
CA SER A 62 -1.20 15.96 -7.38
C SER A 62 -0.77 14.63 -8.02
N ASP A 63 -1.66 14.00 -8.79
CA ASP A 63 -1.35 12.76 -9.50
C ASP A 63 -0.08 12.88 -10.38
N ASP A 64 0.06 13.99 -11.10
CA ASP A 64 1.25 14.28 -11.93
C ASP A 64 2.52 14.48 -11.08
N ASP A 65 2.40 15.08 -9.89
CA ASP A 65 3.55 15.25 -9.00
C ASP A 65 4.01 13.90 -8.44
N TRP A 66 3.08 12.99 -8.12
CA TRP A 66 3.40 11.65 -7.64
C TRP A 66 4.21 10.83 -8.65
N HIS A 67 3.95 11.00 -9.95
CA HIS A 67 4.77 10.40 -11.01
C HIS A 67 6.22 10.90 -11.01
N ASN A 68 6.48 12.11 -10.51
CA ASN A 68 7.83 12.69 -10.42
C ASN A 68 8.50 12.40 -9.07
N ILE A 69 7.73 12.14 -8.02
CA ILE A 69 8.22 11.83 -6.67
C ILE A 69 8.58 10.35 -6.55
N LEU A 70 7.73 9.48 -7.07
CA LEU A 70 7.92 8.03 -6.98
C LEU A 70 8.84 7.54 -8.09
N PRO A 71 9.70 6.55 -7.81
CA PRO A 71 10.60 6.00 -8.82
C PRO A 71 9.86 5.39 -10.03
N ASP A 72 10.44 5.54 -11.23
CA ASP A 72 9.89 4.97 -12.47
C ASP A 72 9.65 3.46 -12.39
N TRP A 73 10.53 2.73 -11.69
CA TRP A 73 10.38 1.28 -11.52
C TRP A 73 9.13 0.91 -10.73
N PHE A 74 8.67 1.81 -9.86
CA PHE A 74 7.47 1.61 -9.05
C PHE A 74 6.22 2.02 -9.83
N THR A 75 6.24 3.19 -10.46
CA THR A 75 5.10 3.69 -11.24
C THR A 75 4.79 2.80 -12.46
N ALA A 76 5.80 2.14 -13.03
CA ALA A 76 5.61 1.13 -14.09
C ALA A 76 4.82 -0.11 -13.67
N ALA A 77 4.62 -0.36 -12.37
CA ALA A 77 3.82 -1.48 -11.87
C ALA A 77 2.31 -1.18 -11.86
N PHE A 78 1.90 0.05 -12.16
CA PHE A 78 0.50 0.49 -12.18
C PHE A 78 -0.04 0.53 -13.62
N GLU A 79 -1.35 0.35 -13.75
CA GLU A 79 -2.02 0.56 -15.03
C GLU A 79 -2.06 2.06 -15.38
N PRO A 80 -2.13 2.39 -16.68
CA PRO A 80 -2.36 3.76 -17.12
C PRO A 80 -3.62 4.38 -16.51
N GLU A 81 -3.57 5.69 -16.25
CA GLU A 81 -4.74 6.44 -15.82
C GLU A 81 -5.82 6.42 -16.90
N LYS A 82 -7.06 6.19 -16.47
CA LYS A 82 -8.22 6.29 -17.37
C LYS A 82 -8.42 7.75 -17.75
N THR A 83 -8.64 8.01 -19.03
CA THR A 83 -9.12 9.30 -19.51
C THR A 83 -10.50 9.61 -18.93
N GLU A 84 -10.91 10.88 -18.91
CA GLU A 84 -12.25 11.28 -18.47
C GLU A 84 -13.36 10.57 -19.27
N GLU A 85 -13.13 10.35 -20.56
CA GLU A 85 -14.04 9.62 -21.45
C GLU A 85 -14.17 8.15 -21.02
N GLU A 86 -13.06 7.48 -20.71
CA GLU A 86 -13.05 6.11 -20.20
C GLU A 86 -13.65 6.00 -18.79
N LYS A 87 -13.41 6.99 -17.92
CA LYS A 87 -14.04 7.08 -16.59
C LYS A 87 -15.56 7.18 -16.73
N LEU A 88 -16.05 8.08 -17.59
CA LEU A 88 -17.49 8.24 -17.85
C LEU A 88 -18.11 6.98 -18.44
N ALA A 89 -17.45 6.35 -19.42
CA ALA A 89 -17.90 5.09 -19.99
C ALA A 89 -17.96 3.97 -18.94
N TYR A 90 -16.96 3.91 -18.04
CA TYR A 90 -16.94 2.97 -16.93
C TYR A 90 -18.09 3.19 -15.94
N LEU A 91 -18.40 4.45 -15.59
CA LEU A 91 -19.54 4.77 -14.73
C LEU A 91 -20.88 4.40 -15.38
N GLN A 92 -21.03 4.64 -16.68
CA GLN A 92 -22.23 4.24 -17.43
C GLN A 92 -22.37 2.71 -17.49
N MET A 93 -21.26 2.01 -17.72
CA MET A 93 -21.22 0.54 -17.66
C MET A 93 -21.67 0.06 -16.28
N LEU A 94 -21.08 0.60 -15.21
CA LEU A 94 -21.48 0.27 -13.83
C LEU A 94 -22.97 0.53 -13.59
N ASP A 95 -23.53 1.65 -14.04
CA ASP A 95 -24.95 1.93 -13.85
C ASP A 95 -25.86 0.88 -14.53
N SER A 96 -25.42 0.38 -15.69
CA SER A 96 -26.13 -0.66 -16.44
C SER A 96 -25.97 -2.09 -15.88
N MET A 97 -25.00 -2.32 -14.99
CA MET A 97 -24.73 -3.64 -14.41
C MET A 97 -25.69 -3.98 -13.28
N SER A 98 -26.08 -5.26 -13.21
CA SER A 98 -26.78 -5.82 -12.06
C SER A 98 -25.89 -5.83 -10.81
N TYR A 99 -26.53 -5.97 -9.65
CA TYR A 99 -25.80 -6.07 -8.38
C TYR A 99 -24.84 -7.26 -8.33
N ALA A 100 -25.22 -8.41 -8.91
CA ALA A 100 -24.35 -9.59 -8.95
C ALA A 100 -23.10 -9.36 -9.82
N GLU A 101 -23.25 -8.71 -10.97
CA GLU A 101 -22.12 -8.39 -11.85
C GLU A 101 -21.19 -7.35 -11.22
N LYS A 102 -21.75 -6.38 -10.46
CA LYS A 102 -20.93 -5.43 -9.67
C LYS A 102 -20.09 -6.13 -8.60
N LEU A 103 -20.68 -7.11 -7.92
CA LEU A 103 -19.95 -7.91 -6.93
C LEU A 103 -18.84 -8.72 -7.58
N GLU A 104 -19.10 -9.34 -8.74
CA GLU A 104 -18.09 -10.08 -9.49
C GLU A 104 -16.95 -9.16 -9.94
N LEU A 105 -17.28 -7.98 -10.48
CA LEU A 105 -16.30 -6.98 -10.89
C LEU A 105 -15.45 -6.48 -9.72
N ALA A 106 -16.07 -6.21 -8.56
CA ALA A 106 -15.37 -5.79 -7.34
C ALA A 106 -14.48 -6.91 -6.76
N SER A 107 -14.86 -8.17 -6.95
CA SER A 107 -14.07 -9.33 -6.52
C SER A 107 -12.89 -9.64 -7.44
N ASN A 108 -12.89 -9.09 -8.66
CA ASN A 108 -11.81 -9.29 -9.60
C ASN A 108 -10.65 -8.37 -9.22
N LYS A 109 -9.47 -8.95 -8.97
CA LYS A 109 -8.27 -8.25 -8.49
C LYS A 109 -8.14 -6.88 -9.18
N GLN A 110 -8.43 -5.83 -8.42
CA GLN A 110 -8.56 -4.50 -8.97
C GLN A 110 -7.23 -4.11 -9.61
N ARG A 111 -7.26 -3.76 -10.89
CA ARG A 111 -6.07 -3.21 -11.54
C ARG A 111 -5.93 -1.76 -11.10
N TRP A 112 -4.89 -1.50 -10.31
CA TRP A 112 -4.61 -0.19 -9.75
C TRP A 112 -3.95 0.72 -10.78
N SER A 113 -4.53 1.89 -11.02
CA SER A 113 -3.76 3.04 -11.49
C SER A 113 -3.06 3.70 -10.30
N LEU A 114 -2.08 4.56 -10.54
CA LEU A 114 -1.30 5.19 -9.46
C LEU A 114 -2.19 6.10 -8.60
N SER A 115 -3.02 6.93 -9.23
CA SER A 115 -3.94 7.87 -8.56
C SER A 115 -4.91 7.15 -7.62
N ASN A 116 -5.52 6.06 -8.10
CA ASN A 116 -6.48 5.27 -7.34
C ASN A 116 -5.83 4.53 -6.17
N TRP A 117 -4.53 4.22 -6.26
CA TRP A 117 -3.79 3.55 -5.19
C TRP A 117 -3.26 4.52 -4.15
N ILE A 118 -2.67 5.65 -4.57
CA ILE A 118 -1.97 6.57 -3.67
C ILE A 118 -2.91 7.26 -2.69
N CYS A 119 -4.18 7.48 -3.05
CA CYS A 119 -5.17 8.13 -2.18
C CYS A 119 -5.40 7.37 -0.86
N TRP A 120 -5.21 6.04 -0.84
CA TRP A 120 -5.33 5.22 0.38
C TRP A 120 -4.24 5.48 1.42
N PHE A 121 -3.20 6.23 1.06
CA PHE A 121 -2.11 6.62 1.96
C PHE A 121 -2.25 8.05 2.48
N GLU A 122 -3.22 8.81 1.97
CA GLU A 122 -3.55 10.13 2.48
C GLU A 122 -4.04 10.02 3.93
N SER A 123 -3.65 10.97 4.78
CA SER A 123 -3.85 10.85 6.23
C SER A 123 -5.31 10.72 6.69
N GLY A 124 -6.29 11.08 5.85
CA GLY A 124 -7.72 10.93 6.13
C GLY A 124 -8.29 9.56 5.75
N GLU A 125 -7.67 8.85 4.81
CA GLU A 125 -8.14 7.57 4.26
C GLU A 125 -7.31 6.38 4.75
N ARG A 126 -6.17 6.63 5.41
CA ARG A 126 -5.22 5.58 5.81
C ARG A 126 -5.68 4.80 7.04
N GLU A 127 -5.90 3.50 6.83
CA GLU A 127 -6.41 2.58 7.86
C GLU A 127 -5.34 1.68 8.50
N TRP A 128 -4.13 1.65 7.92
CA TRP A 128 -3.02 0.82 8.37
C TRP A 128 -1.69 1.56 8.27
N TYR A 129 -0.76 1.17 9.16
CA TYR A 129 0.57 1.77 9.27
C TYR A 129 1.62 0.69 9.44
N TYR A 130 2.78 0.85 8.81
CA TYR A 130 3.92 -0.03 9.03
C TYR A 130 4.35 -0.02 10.49
N TRP A 131 4.48 -1.23 11.03
CA TRP A 131 4.90 -1.46 12.40
C TRP A 131 6.33 -1.97 12.48
N SER A 132 6.61 -3.13 11.89
CA SER A 132 7.94 -3.71 11.92
C SER A 132 8.15 -4.70 10.79
N LEU A 133 9.42 -5.01 10.54
CA LEU A 133 9.83 -6.02 9.59
C LEU A 133 10.98 -6.83 10.17
N ASP A 134 10.83 -8.15 10.16
CA ASP A 134 11.87 -9.10 10.56
C ASP A 134 12.27 -9.96 9.36
N SER A 135 13.54 -9.94 8.95
CA SER A 135 14.04 -10.89 7.96
C SER A 135 14.17 -12.27 8.60
N THR A 136 13.40 -13.26 8.12
CA THR A 136 13.46 -14.64 8.61
C THR A 136 14.41 -15.53 7.79
N GLY A 137 14.94 -15.00 6.68
CA GLY A 137 15.93 -15.67 5.84
C GLY A 137 16.35 -14.81 4.63
N THR A 138 16.94 -15.44 3.62
CA THR A 138 17.35 -14.76 2.37
C THR A 138 16.17 -14.49 1.42
N HIS A 139 15.12 -15.32 1.50
CA HIS A 139 13.97 -15.32 0.60
C HIS A 139 12.64 -15.10 1.32
N GLU A 140 12.69 -14.77 2.62
CA GLU A 140 11.49 -14.56 3.42
C GLU A 140 11.69 -13.44 4.43
N TYR A 141 10.64 -12.65 4.63
CA TYR A 141 10.53 -11.71 5.73
C TYR A 141 9.10 -11.66 6.27
N VAL A 142 8.98 -11.22 7.52
CA VAL A 142 7.69 -10.98 8.17
C VAL A 142 7.51 -9.48 8.30
N VAL A 143 6.40 -8.96 7.81
CA VAL A 143 5.99 -7.57 7.96
C VAL A 143 4.75 -7.49 8.84
N ARG A 144 4.72 -6.50 9.73
CA ARG A 144 3.60 -6.26 10.63
C ARG A 144 3.02 -4.89 10.38
N LEU A 145 1.70 -4.83 10.38
CA LEU A 145 0.92 -3.62 10.19
C LEU A 145 0.10 -3.33 11.45
N LEU A 146 0.16 -2.10 11.91
CA LEU A 146 -0.76 -1.56 12.88
C LEU A 146 -2.07 -1.20 12.17
N VAL A 147 -3.20 -1.63 12.70
CA VAL A 147 -4.53 -1.27 12.18
C VAL A 147 -5.39 -0.64 13.28
N GLU A 148 -6.11 0.42 12.92
CA GLU A 148 -6.92 1.21 13.86
C GLU A 148 -8.34 0.66 14.04
N GLY A 149 -8.81 -0.20 13.14
CA GLY A 149 -10.16 -0.77 13.17
C GLY A 149 -10.35 -1.88 12.14
N TYR A 150 -11.54 -2.48 12.10
CA TYR A 150 -11.93 -3.44 11.05
C TYR A 150 -13.29 -3.04 10.46
N PRO A 151 -13.54 -3.30 9.16
CA PRO A 151 -12.62 -3.89 8.15
C PRO A 151 -11.48 -2.93 7.75
N VAL A 152 -10.41 -3.47 7.14
CA VAL A 152 -9.22 -2.71 6.68
C VAL A 152 -9.03 -2.91 5.18
N ALA A 153 -8.83 -1.84 4.44
CA ALA A 153 -8.49 -1.84 3.02
C ALA A 153 -7.04 -2.28 2.78
N LEU A 154 -6.79 -3.60 2.86
CA LEU A 154 -5.46 -4.19 2.70
C LEU A 154 -5.02 -4.34 1.23
N ASP A 155 -5.92 -4.17 0.28
CA ASP A 155 -5.57 -4.33 -1.13
C ASP A 155 -4.51 -3.30 -1.60
N ALA A 156 -4.52 -2.09 -1.03
CA ALA A 156 -3.48 -1.09 -1.27
C ALA A 156 -2.11 -1.55 -0.73
N PHE A 157 -2.09 -2.22 0.43
CA PHE A 157 -0.88 -2.83 0.99
C PHE A 157 -0.38 -4.00 0.13
N PHE A 158 -1.28 -4.88 -0.31
CA PHE A 158 -0.91 -6.00 -1.19
C PHE A 158 -0.34 -5.50 -2.52
N LYS A 159 -0.93 -4.45 -3.09
CA LYS A 159 -0.38 -3.82 -4.30
C LYS A 159 1.01 -3.23 -4.07
N LEU A 160 1.27 -2.64 -2.89
CA LEU A 160 2.60 -2.16 -2.52
C LEU A 160 3.63 -3.31 -2.49
N LEU A 161 3.28 -4.44 -1.86
CA LEU A 161 4.14 -5.63 -1.84
C LEU A 161 4.44 -6.13 -3.26
N GLU A 162 3.41 -6.31 -4.09
CA GLU A 162 3.58 -6.74 -5.49
C GLU A 162 4.48 -5.77 -6.28
N ALA A 163 4.23 -4.46 -6.19
CA ALA A 163 4.99 -3.44 -6.93
C ALA A 163 6.45 -3.32 -6.47
N THR A 164 6.76 -3.70 -5.23
CA THR A 164 8.14 -3.73 -4.70
C THR A 164 8.91 -5.00 -5.08
N GLY A 165 8.21 -6.01 -5.62
CA GLY A 165 8.78 -7.26 -6.11
C GLY A 165 8.53 -8.48 -5.21
N ALA A 166 7.55 -8.45 -4.32
CA ALA A 166 7.13 -9.64 -3.60
C ALA A 166 6.40 -10.62 -4.53
N ASP A 167 6.74 -11.92 -4.44
CA ASP A 167 6.12 -12.95 -5.28
C ASP A 167 4.87 -13.55 -4.63
N HIS A 168 4.91 -13.71 -3.32
CA HIS A 168 3.81 -14.27 -2.56
C HIS A 168 3.83 -13.77 -1.12
N PHE A 169 2.63 -13.59 -0.56
CA PHE A 169 2.42 -13.16 0.81
C PHE A 169 1.15 -13.81 1.38
N GLU A 170 1.20 -14.14 2.67
CA GLU A 170 0.10 -14.74 3.41
C GLU A 170 0.05 -14.21 4.84
N GLU A 171 -1.16 -14.12 5.40
CA GLU A 171 -1.37 -13.75 6.80
C GLU A 171 -0.98 -14.90 7.72
N LEU A 172 -0.34 -14.60 8.86
CA LEU A 172 0.11 -15.57 9.87
C LEU A 172 -0.86 -15.72 11.04
#